data_AF-A0A1H9R6Z3-F1
#
_entry.id   AF-A0A1H9R6Z3-F1
#
_cell.length_a   1.000
_cell.length_b   1.000
_cell.length_c   1.000
_cell.angle_alpha   90.00
_cell.angle_beta   90.00
_cell.angle_gamma   90.00
#
_symmetry.space_group_name_H-M   'P 1'
#
loop_
_entity.id
_entity.type
_entity.pdbx_description
1 polymer ?
#
loop_
_entity_poly.entity_id
_entity_poly.type
_entity_poly.pdbx_seq_one_letter_code
_entity_poly.pdbx_strand_id
1 'polypeptide(L)' 'MNEQLGAFNMTYFELIQHIRTYRGYIYTGDKEADLDLVEEEVQELYRLGLVDARFYRDAKLVIIKEGSRGKEH' A
#
# COMPACT_ATOMS: atom_id res chain seq x y z
N MET A 1 -14.26 7.77 26.19
CA MET A 1 -12.84 7.55 25.85
C MET A 1 -12.64 8.07 24.45
N ASN A 2 -11.82 9.11 24.29
CA ASN A 2 -11.56 9.71 22.99
C ASN A 2 -10.66 8.72 22.23
N GLU A 3 -11.23 8.00 21.26
CA GLU A 3 -10.44 7.29 20.26
C GLU A 3 -9.68 8.35 19.46
N GLN A 4 -8.47 8.65 19.94
CA GLN A 4 -7.47 9.39 19.21
C GLN A 4 -7.41 8.77 17.82
N LEU A 5 -7.87 9.50 16.80
CA LEU A 5 -7.69 9.18 15.39
C LEU A 5 -6.19 8.88 15.21
N GLY A 6 -5.86 7.60 15.17
CA GLY A 6 -4.48 7.12 15.17
C GLY A 6 -3.77 7.74 13.98
N ALA A 7 -2.67 8.43 14.25
CA ALA A 7 -1.81 8.91 13.19
C ALA A 7 -1.47 7.73 12.26
N PHE A 8 -1.80 7.89 10.99
CA PHE A 8 -1.50 6.93 9.96
C PHE A 8 0.02 6.87 9.77
N ASN A 9 0.66 5.81 10.27
CA ASN A 9 2.12 5.71 10.35
C ASN A 9 2.74 4.75 9.34
N MET A 10 1.96 4.08 8.48
CA MET A 10 2.53 3.19 7.47
C MET A 10 3.13 4.01 6.32
N THR A 11 4.41 3.79 6.06
CA THR A 11 5.14 4.36 4.92
C THR A 11 5.04 3.45 3.69
N TYR A 12 5.34 4.00 2.50
CA TYR A 12 5.47 3.19 1.29
C TYR A 12 6.50 2.08 1.43
N PHE A 13 7.65 2.37 2.05
CA PHE A 13 8.66 1.36 2.30
C PHE A 13 8.13 0.20 3.16
N GLU A 14 7.43 0.50 4.26
CA GLU A 14 6.83 -0.52 5.13
C GLU A 14 5.75 -1.34 4.40
N LEU A 15 4.92 -0.69 3.58
CA LEU A 15 3.94 -1.36 2.73
C LEU A 15 4.63 -2.38 1.80
N ILE A 16 5.68 -1.96 1.10
CA ILE A 16 6.45 -2.84 0.20
C ILE A 16 7.11 -3.98 0.99
N GLN A 17 7.72 -3.71 2.15
CA GLN A 17 8.31 -4.78 2.96
C GLN A 17 7.27 -5.81 3.38
N HIS A 18 6.05 -5.38 3.72
CA HIS A 18 4.96 -6.27 4.08
C HIS A 18 4.54 -7.15 2.89
N ILE A 19 4.27 -6.55 1.72
CA ILE A 19 3.85 -7.29 0.50
C ILE A 19 4.92 -8.29 0.05
N ARG A 20 6.21 -7.93 0.17
CA ARG A 20 7.32 -8.83 -0.18
C ARG A 20 7.34 -10.14 0.60
N THR A 21 6.73 -10.20 1.79
CA THR A 21 6.63 -11.45 2.56
C THR A 21 5.74 -12.50 1.86
N TYR A 22 4.83 -12.06 0.98
CA TYR A 22 3.91 -12.89 0.22
C TYR A 22 4.44 -13.27 -1.18
N ARG A 23 5.72 -12.97 -1.48
CA ARG A 23 6.41 -13.25 -2.76
C ARG A 23 5.88 -12.52 -4.01
N GLY A 24 5.09 -11.45 -3.86
CA GLY A 24 4.46 -10.70 -4.96
C GLY A 24 5.01 -9.29 -5.16
N TYR A 25 6.30 -9.11 -5.49
CA TYR A 25 6.75 -7.79 -5.95
C TYR A 25 7.82 -7.87 -7.04
N ILE A 26 7.41 -7.55 -8.26
CA ILE A 26 8.27 -7.34 -9.42
C ILE A 26 8.38 -5.83 -9.60
N TYR A 27 9.58 -5.28 -9.40
CA TYR A 27 9.86 -3.86 -9.68
C TYR A 27 10.11 -3.71 -11.19
N THR A 28 9.20 -3.06 -11.88
CA THR A 28 9.26 -2.83 -13.34
C THR A 28 10.17 -1.66 -13.70
N GLY A 29 10.45 -0.77 -12.74
CA GLY A 29 11.21 0.46 -12.96
C GLY A 29 10.36 1.63 -13.47
N ASP A 30 9.10 1.37 -13.82
CA ASP A 30 8.09 2.39 -14.06
C ASP A 30 7.27 2.60 -12.79
N LYS A 31 7.24 3.85 -12.31
CA LYS A 31 6.64 4.16 -11.01
C LYS A 31 5.12 3.97 -11.02
N GLU A 32 4.43 4.27 -12.12
CA GLU A 32 2.98 4.12 -12.18
C GLU A 32 2.59 2.65 -12.25
N ALA A 33 3.24 1.88 -13.14
CA ALA A 33 3.03 0.44 -13.23
C ALA A 33 3.36 -0.29 -11.92
N ASP A 34 4.41 0.13 -11.22
CA ASP A 34 4.75 -0.43 -9.91
C ASP A 34 3.66 -0.14 -8.88
N LEU A 35 3.08 1.06 -8.86
CA LEU A 35 1.98 1.40 -7.93
C LEU A 35 0.71 0.62 -8.25
N ASP A 36 0.40 0.40 -9.52
CA ASP A 36 -0.74 -0.42 -9.94
C ASP A 36 -0.57 -1.87 -9.46
N LEU A 37 0.63 -2.45 -9.60
CA LEU A 37 0.94 -3.79 -9.09
C LEU A 37 0.83 -3.86 -7.55
N VAL A 38 1.29 -2.84 -6.83
CA VAL A 38 1.12 -2.76 -5.36
C VAL A 38 -0.36 -2.76 -4.99
N GLU A 39 -1.18 -2.00 -5.73
CA GLU A 39 -2.61 -1.91 -5.47
C GLU A 39 -3.32 -3.25 -5.67
N GLU A 40 -3.02 -3.95 -6.78
CA GLU A 40 -3.58 -5.26 -7.07
C GLU A 40 -3.25 -6.28 -5.97
N GLU A 41 -2.00 -6.32 -5.52
CA GLU A 41 -1.56 -7.22 -4.45
C GLU A 41 -2.24 -6.90 -3.11
N VAL A 42 -2.37 -5.61 -2.75
CA VAL A 42 -3.08 -5.17 -1.53
C VAL A 42 -4.55 -5.60 -1.56
N GLN A 43 -5.20 -5.48 -2.72
CA GLN A 43 -6.58 -5.91 -2.91
C GLN A 43 -6.73 -7.43 -2.80
N GLU A 44 -5.80 -8.18 -3.37
CA GLU A 44 -5.81 -9.65 -3.30
C GLU A 44 -5.58 -10.16 -1.89
N LEU A 45 -4.60 -9.60 -1.17
CA LEU A 45 -4.34 -9.94 0.23
C LEU A 45 -5.57 -9.69 1.11
N TYR A 46 -6.29 -8.59 0.87
CA TYR A 46 -7.52 -8.29 1.60
C TYR A 46 -8.65 -9.28 1.24
N ARG A 47 -8.81 -9.59 -0.05
CA ARG A 47 -9.81 -10.55 -0.55
C ARG A 47 -9.60 -11.96 0.01
N LEU A 48 -8.34 -12.39 0.16
CA LEU A 48 -7.96 -13.67 0.74
C LEU A 48 -8.02 -13.68 2.27
N GLY A 49 -8.30 -12.54 2.91
CA GLY A 49 -8.33 -12.40 4.38
C GLY A 49 -6.94 -12.47 5.03
N LEU A 50 -5.88 -12.25 4.26
CA LEU A 50 -4.49 -12.26 4.74
C LEU A 50 -4.09 -10.96 5.44
N VAL A 51 -4.82 -9.87 5.17
CA VAL A 51 -4.69 -8.58 5.86
C VAL A 51 -6.05 -8.06 6.30
N ASP A 52 -6.08 -7.24 7.34
CA ASP A 52 -7.33 -6.69 7.89
C ASP A 52 -7.78 -5.40 7.18
N ALA A 53 -9.00 -4.94 7.48
CA ALA A 53 -9.57 -3.73 6.88
C ALA A 53 -8.82 -2.44 7.28
N ARG A 54 -8.07 -2.44 8.38
CA ARG A 54 -7.24 -1.28 8.75
C ARG A 54 -6.03 -1.23 7.83
N PHE A 55 -5.30 -2.33 7.70
CA PHE A 55 -4.17 -2.45 6.78
C PHE A 55 -4.56 -2.10 5.35
N TYR A 56 -5.70 -2.60 4.85
CA TYR A 56 -6.16 -2.30 3.49
C TYR A 56 -6.39 -0.80 3.27
N ARG A 57 -7.12 -0.14 4.19
CA ARG A 57 -7.37 1.31 4.15
C ARG A 57 -6.06 2.11 4.16
N ASP A 58 -5.17 1.70 5.05
CA ASP A 58 -3.87 2.29 5.30
C ASP A 58 -2.96 2.20 4.06
N ALA A 59 -2.86 1.02 3.46
CA ALA A 59 -2.13 0.80 2.22
C ALA A 59 -2.68 1.65 1.05
N LYS A 60 -4.01 1.75 0.91
CA LYS A 60 -4.64 2.59 -0.12
C LYS A 60 -4.29 4.07 0.02
N LEU A 61 -4.24 4.60 1.25
CA LEU A 61 -3.82 5.99 1.48
C LEU A 61 -2.36 6.23 1.09
N VAL A 62 -1.47 5.28 1.35
CA VAL A 62 -0.07 5.34 0.91
C VAL A 62 0.04 5.37 -0.61
N ILE A 63 -0.66 4.47 -1.30
CA ILE A 63 -0.63 4.38 -2.77
C ILE A 63 -1.09 5.71 -3.39
N ILE A 64 -2.20 6.28 -2.90
CA ILE A 64 -2.73 7.57 -3.35
C ILE A 64 -1.69 8.70 -3.16
N LYS A 65 -1.04 8.72 -2.00
CA LYS A 65 0.00 9.70 -1.68
C LYS A 65 1.20 9.59 -2.62
N GLU A 66 1.67 8.38 -2.89
CA GLU A 66 2.84 8.16 -3.77
C GLU A 66 2.55 8.42 -5.24
N GLY A 67 1.33 8.11 -5.70
CA GLY A 67 0.85 8.46 -7.04
C GLY A 67 0.76 9.97 -7.26
N SER A 68 0.24 10.71 -6.27
CA SER A 68 0.18 12.18 -6.34
C SER A 68 1.56 12.83 -6.48
N ARG A 69 2.58 12.27 -5.82
CA ARG A 69 3.97 12.75 -5.90
C ARG A 69 4.66 12.42 -7.22
N GLY A 70 4.12 11.49 -8.02
CA GLY A 70 4.64 11.15 -9.35
C GLY A 70 4.21 12.12 -10.46
N LYS A 71 3.13 12.88 -10.24
CA LYS A 71 2.53 13.76 -11.26
C LYS A 71 3.01 15.22 -11.21
N GLU A 72 4.00 15.52 -10.37
CA GLU A 72 4.58 16.87 -10.20
C GLU A 72 5.81 17.12 -11.09
N HIS A 73 6.03 16.33 -12.14
CA HIS A 73 7.13 16.49 -13.09
C HIS A 73 6.63 16.68 -14.52
#